data_AF-U3GYN2-F1
#
_entry.id   AF-U3GYN2-F1
#
_cell.length_a   1.000
_cell.length_b   1.000
_cell.length_c   1.000
_cell.angle_alpha   90.00
_cell.angle_beta   90.00
_cell.angle_gamma   90.00
#
_symmetry.space_group_name_H-M   'P 1'
#
loop_
_entity.id
_entity.type
_entity.pdbx_description
1 polymer ?
#
loop_
_entity_poly.entity_id
_entity_poly.type
_entity_poly.pdbx_seq_one_letter_code
_entity_poly.pdbx_strand_id
1 'polypeptide(L)'
;MARNSNLAVDFAAGWLNSQLTAQPWWKEYSNTVTTAAGFLATVAAWVGSQAFAADPRVQTALLIVGFLLTVVGVKNTPNGWTQSQAAQLNAARADFIDSNHSCGGGQCSEGRYED
;
A
#
# COMPACT_ATOMS: atom_id res chain seq x y z
N MET A 1 -12.84 -28.83 -9.16
CA MET A 1 -12.69 -27.60 -8.35
C MET A 1 -12.03 -26.45 -9.12
N ALA A 2 -11.10 -26.69 -10.06
CA ALA A 2 -10.39 -25.67 -10.85
C ALA A 2 -11.24 -24.59 -11.59
N ARG A 3 -12.44 -24.94 -12.09
CA ARG A 3 -13.28 -23.97 -12.83
C ARG A 3 -13.81 -22.83 -11.95
N ASN A 4 -14.14 -23.11 -10.69
CA ASN A 4 -14.67 -22.11 -9.76
C ASN A 4 -13.56 -21.18 -9.23
N SER A 5 -12.33 -21.70 -9.07
CA SER A 5 -11.18 -20.88 -8.67
C SER A 5 -10.77 -19.88 -9.76
N ASN A 6 -10.82 -20.27 -11.04
CA ASN A 6 -10.51 -19.35 -12.13
C ASN A 6 -11.53 -18.19 -12.22
N LEU A 7 -12.83 -18.50 -12.05
CA LEU A 7 -13.89 -17.49 -11.97
C LEU A 7 -13.70 -16.50 -10.80
N ALA A 8 -13.26 -16.98 -9.63
CA ALA A 8 -13.01 -16.14 -8.47
C ALA A 8 -11.81 -15.20 -8.69
N VAL A 9 -10.73 -15.69 -9.29
CA VAL A 9 -9.53 -14.89 -9.61
C VAL A 9 -9.84 -13.86 -10.71
N ASP A 10 -10.60 -14.25 -11.74
CA ASP A 10 -11.05 -13.34 -12.80
C ASP A 10 -11.97 -12.23 -12.27
N PHE A 11 -12.89 -12.57 -11.37
CA PHE A 11 -13.75 -11.59 -10.69
C PHE A 11 -12.91 -10.62 -9.85
N ALA A 12 -11.97 -11.12 -9.04
CA ALA A 12 -11.11 -10.28 -8.20
C ALA A 12 -10.26 -9.30 -9.04
N ALA A 13 -9.68 -9.78 -10.15
CA ALA A 13 -8.90 -8.95 -11.07
C ALA A 13 -9.79 -7.90 -11.77
N GLY A 14 -10.97 -8.28 -12.24
CA GLY A 14 -11.94 -7.36 -12.85
C GLY A 14 -12.41 -6.28 -11.88
N TRP A 15 -12.73 -6.68 -10.63
CA TRP A 15 -13.11 -5.76 -9.57
C TRP A 15 -11.96 -4.79 -9.23
N LEU A 16 -10.72 -5.28 -9.09
CA LEU A 16 -9.58 -4.40 -8.79
C LEU A 16 -9.33 -3.37 -9.91
N ASN A 17 -9.37 -3.79 -11.17
CA ASN A 17 -9.23 -2.87 -12.30
C ASN A 17 -10.34 -1.79 -12.30
N SER A 18 -11.57 -2.15 -11.93
CA SER A 18 -12.66 -1.19 -11.81
C SER A 18 -12.39 -0.12 -10.73
N GLN A 19 -11.84 -0.53 -9.58
CA GLN A 19 -11.47 0.39 -8.50
C GLN A 19 -10.31 1.30 -8.89
N LEU A 20 -9.31 0.75 -9.58
CA LEU A 20 -8.14 1.50 -10.04
C LEU A 20 -8.50 2.54 -11.12
N THR A 21 -9.48 2.25 -11.96
CA THR A 21 -9.95 3.19 -13.00
C THR A 21 -10.88 4.26 -12.42
N ALA A 22 -11.65 3.91 -11.38
CA ALA A 22 -12.57 4.83 -10.72
C ALA A 22 -11.86 5.80 -9.75
N GLN A 23 -10.65 5.48 -9.28
CA GLN A 23 -9.95 6.35 -8.35
C GLN A 23 -9.32 7.55 -9.08
N PRO A 24 -9.31 8.75 -8.46
CA PRO A 24 -8.57 9.89 -8.99
C PRO A 24 -7.06 9.64 -9.00
N TRP A 25 -6.34 10.22 -9.98
CA TRP A 25 -4.89 10.04 -10.14
C TRP A 25 -4.06 10.42 -8.91
N TRP A 26 -4.53 11.38 -8.10
CA TRP A 26 -3.80 11.83 -6.90
C TRP A 26 -3.95 10.90 -5.69
N LYS A 27 -4.90 9.95 -5.71
CA LYS A 27 -5.12 9.04 -4.57
C LYS A 27 -3.91 8.13 -4.31
N GLU A 28 -3.12 7.83 -5.34
CA GLU A 28 -1.90 7.03 -5.22
C GLU A 28 -0.86 7.67 -4.28
N TYR A 29 -0.86 9.00 -4.18
CA TYR A 29 0.13 9.77 -3.42
C TYR A 29 -0.43 10.39 -2.14
N SER A 30 -1.63 9.99 -1.70
CA SER A 30 -2.31 10.66 -0.59
C SER A 30 -1.53 10.57 0.74
N ASN A 31 -0.86 9.44 0.99
CA ASN A 31 0.01 9.29 2.16
C ASN A 31 1.27 10.15 2.08
N THR A 32 1.84 10.29 0.88
CA THR A 32 3.00 11.14 0.63
C THR A 32 2.66 12.60 0.88
N VAL A 33 1.52 13.07 0.38
CA VAL A 33 1.03 14.44 0.61
C VAL A 33 0.77 14.68 2.09
N THR A 34 0.13 13.73 2.78
CA THR A 34 -0.13 13.84 4.23
C THR A 34 1.17 13.90 5.04
N THR A 35 2.16 13.09 4.66
CA THR A 35 3.48 13.07 5.30
C THR A 35 4.20 14.40 5.07
N ALA A 36 4.18 14.92 3.84
CA ALA A 36 4.77 16.22 3.52
C ALA A 36 4.10 17.36 4.30
N ALA A 37 2.77 17.35 4.41
CA ALA A 37 2.03 18.32 5.22
C ALA A 37 2.40 18.22 6.72
N GLY A 38 2.50 17.01 7.28
CA GLY A 38 2.92 16.78 8.66
C GLY A 38 4.36 17.26 8.93
N PHE A 39 5.27 17.03 7.99
CA PHE A 39 6.64 17.55 8.06
C PHE A 39 6.66 19.07 8.06
N LEU A 40 5.95 19.72 7.12
CA LEU A 40 5.87 21.18 7.05
C LEU A 40 5.25 21.78 8.32
N ALA A 41 4.21 21.15 8.86
CA ALA A 41 3.61 21.56 10.14
C ALA A 41 4.62 21.46 11.30
N THR A 42 5.41 20.39 11.32
CA THR A 42 6.46 20.20 12.34
C THR A 42 7.56 21.26 12.22
N VAL A 43 7.99 21.58 11.00
CA VAL A 43 8.97 22.65 10.74
C VAL A 43 8.41 24.01 11.16
N ALA A 44 7.16 24.32 10.82
CA ALA A 44 6.51 25.56 11.23
C ALA A 44 6.43 25.68 12.77
N ALA A 45 6.08 24.59 13.47
CA ALA A 45 6.06 24.54 14.92
C ALA A 45 7.47 24.71 15.52
N TRP A 46 8.49 24.12 14.91
CA TRP A 46 9.88 24.28 15.32
C TRP A 46 10.36 25.73 15.18
N VAL A 47 10.05 26.42 14.07
CA VAL A 47 10.34 27.85 13.89
C VAL A 47 9.57 28.72 14.89
N GLY A 48 8.32 28.37 15.20
CA GLY A 48 7.54 29.08 16.23
C GLY A 48 8.09 28.90 17.65
N SER A 49 8.74 27.78 17.92
CA SER A 49 9.25 27.43 19.25
C SER A 49 10.61 28.04 19.62
N GLN A 50 11.20 28.86 18.74
CA GLN A 50 12.58 29.37 18.94
C GLN A 50 12.78 30.13 20.26
N ALA A 51 11.73 30.79 20.77
CA ALA A 51 11.76 31.45 22.08
C ALA A 51 12.02 30.49 23.26
N PHE A 52 11.73 29.20 23.10
CA PHE A 52 11.90 28.15 24.09
C PHE A 52 12.95 27.11 23.69
N ALA A 53 13.66 27.33 22.57
CA ALA A 53 14.56 26.35 21.98
C ALA A 53 15.86 26.12 22.77
N ALA A 54 16.13 26.92 23.81
CA ALA A 54 17.28 26.73 24.69
C ALA A 54 17.21 25.42 25.48
N ASP A 55 16.00 24.90 25.77
CA ASP A 55 15.83 23.61 26.42
C ASP A 55 15.74 22.50 25.36
N PRO A 56 16.71 21.56 25.29
CA PRO A 56 16.67 20.45 24.36
C PRO A 56 15.44 19.56 24.55
N ARG A 57 14.85 19.50 25.76
CA ARG A 57 13.63 18.71 26.02
C ARG A 57 12.44 19.25 25.24
N VAL A 58 12.35 20.57 25.05
CA VAL A 58 11.28 21.20 24.27
C VAL A 58 11.39 20.82 22.80
N GLN A 59 12.61 20.85 22.26
CA GLN A 59 12.86 20.44 20.87
C GLN A 59 12.55 18.95 20.65
N THR A 60 12.99 18.08 21.57
CA THR A 60 12.70 16.63 21.51
C THR A 60 11.19 16.36 21.60
N ALA A 61 10.49 17.03 22.53
CA ALA A 61 9.04 16.87 22.67
C ALA A 61 8.30 17.30 21.40
N LEU A 62 8.69 18.43 20.78
CA LEU A 62 8.12 18.89 19.52
C LEU A 62 8.29 17.88 18.38
N LEU A 63 9.48 17.31 18.26
CA LEU A 63 9.76 16.29 17.23
C LEU A 63 8.93 15.03 17.45
N ILE A 64 8.85 14.54 18.69
CA ILE A 64 8.06 13.34 19.02
C ILE A 64 6.58 13.59 18.71
N VAL A 65 6.03 14.72 19.18
CA VAL A 65 4.61 15.04 18.96
C VAL A 65 4.31 15.24 17.48
N GLY A 66 5.15 15.99 16.76
CA GLY A 66 5.01 16.20 15.32
C GLY A 66 5.06 14.89 14.52
N PHE A 67 5.98 13.99 14.88
CA PHE A 67 6.08 12.67 14.27
C PHE A 67 4.82 11.82 14.54
N LEU A 68 4.36 11.73 15.79
CA LEU A 68 3.17 10.96 16.14
C LEU A 68 1.91 11.48 15.44
N LEU A 69 1.73 12.80 15.38
CA LEU A 69 0.63 13.41 14.64
C LEU A 69 0.69 13.10 13.15
N THR A 70 1.89 13.10 12.57
CA THR A 70 2.08 12.71 11.16
C THR A 70 1.72 11.25 10.93
N VAL A 71 2.14 10.33 11.81
CA VAL A 71 1.79 8.90 11.72
C VAL A 71 0.28 8.70 11.82
N VAL A 72 -0.39 9.38 12.75
CA VAL A 72 -1.85 9.33 12.88
C VAL A 72 -2.53 9.90 11.63
N GLY A 73 -2.02 11.01 11.09
CA GLY A 73 -2.50 11.59 9.84
C GLY A 73 -2.41 10.60 8.68
N VAL A 74 -1.23 10.01 8.47
CA VAL A 74 -1.00 9.01 7.41
C VAL A 74 -1.91 7.80 7.58
N LYS A 75 -2.13 7.32 8.80
CA LYS A 75 -3.04 6.20 9.07
C LYS A 75 -4.49 6.53 8.68
N ASN A 76 -4.91 7.78 8.89
CA ASN A 76 -6.28 8.22 8.58
C ASN A 76 -6.46 8.64 7.11
N THR A 77 -5.39 8.79 6.35
CA THR A 77 -5.44 9.03 4.92
C THR A 77 -5.44 7.69 4.17
N PRO A 78 -6.55 7.25 3.55
CA PRO A 78 -6.56 6.02 2.79
C PRO A 78 -5.79 6.21 1.48
N ASN A 79 -4.69 5.49 1.31
CA ASN A 79 -3.96 5.48 0.04
C ASN A 79 -4.76 4.71 -1.03
N GLY A 80 -4.73 5.20 -2.26
CA GLY A 80 -5.26 4.49 -3.41
C GLY A 80 -4.43 3.25 -3.76
N TRP A 81 -5.00 2.41 -4.62
CA TRP A 81 -4.30 1.27 -5.21
C TRP A 81 -3.25 1.78 -6.21
N THR A 82 -2.09 1.15 -6.28
CA THR A 82 -1.05 1.54 -7.24
C THR A 82 -1.15 0.74 -8.54
N GLN A 83 -0.66 1.31 -9.63
CA GLN A 83 -0.55 0.58 -10.91
C GLN A 83 0.36 -0.66 -10.78
N SER A 84 1.40 -0.56 -9.95
CA SER A 84 2.32 -1.68 -9.68
C SER A 84 1.66 -2.83 -8.92
N GLN A 85 0.69 -2.56 -8.04
CA GLN A 85 -0.08 -3.59 -7.34
C GLN A 85 -1.02 -4.32 -8.31
N ALA A 86 -1.67 -3.58 -9.22
CA ALA A 86 -2.51 -4.17 -10.25
C ALA A 86 -1.70 -5.05 -11.23
N ALA A 87 -0.52 -4.58 -11.64
CA ALA A 87 0.40 -5.35 -12.48
C ALA A 87 0.85 -6.66 -11.81
N GLN A 88 1.20 -6.61 -10.52
CA GLN A 88 1.56 -7.80 -9.74
C GLN A 88 0.39 -8.78 -9.62
N LEU A 89 -0.84 -8.30 -9.38
CA LEU A 89 -2.01 -9.17 -9.32
C LEU A 89 -2.30 -9.82 -10.68
N ASN A 90 -2.16 -9.08 -11.77
CA ASN A 90 -2.36 -9.62 -13.12
C ASN A 90 -1.31 -10.68 -13.48
N ALA A 91 -0.05 -10.49 -13.06
CA ALA A 91 1.00 -11.49 -13.21
C ALA A 91 0.70 -12.76 -12.39
N ALA A 92 0.36 -12.60 -11.10
CA ALA A 92 -0.02 -13.73 -10.24
C ALA A 92 -1.27 -14.48 -10.75
N ARG A 93 -2.23 -13.77 -11.36
CA ARG A 93 -3.38 -14.37 -12.05
C ARG A 93 -2.95 -15.24 -13.22
N ALA A 94 -2.04 -14.76 -14.07
CA ALA A 94 -1.57 -15.50 -15.23
C ALA A 94 -0.90 -16.82 -14.79
N ASP A 95 -0.02 -16.74 -13.79
CA ASP A 95 0.66 -17.91 -13.22
C ASP A 95 -0.32 -18.91 -12.58
N PHE A 96 -1.35 -18.41 -11.88
CA PHE A 96 -2.38 -19.26 -11.28
C PHE A 96 -3.25 -19.99 -12.32
N ILE A 97 -3.60 -19.32 -13.42
CA ILE A 97 -4.39 -19.94 -14.50
C ILE A 97 -3.53 -20.99 -15.21
N ASP A 98 -2.26 -20.70 -15.47
CA ASP A 98 -1.33 -21.60 -16.16
C ASP A 98 -1.03 -22.87 -15.34
N SER A 99 -0.78 -22.72 -14.03
CA SER A 99 -0.61 -23.85 -13.10
C SER A 99 -1.88 -24.71 -12.96
N ASN A 100 -3.07 -24.12 -12.98
CA ASN A 100 -4.32 -24.88 -12.98
C ASN A 100 -4.61 -25.59 -14.32
N HIS A 101 -4.19 -25.00 -15.45
CA HIS A 101 -4.32 -25.61 -16.78
C HIS A 101 -3.39 -26.81 -16.95
N SER A 102 -2.16 -26.72 -16.44
CA SER A 102 -1.17 -27.83 -16.46
C SER A 102 -1.55 -29.01 -15.55
N CYS A 103 -2.37 -28.78 -14.52
CA CYS A 103 -2.89 -29.81 -13.62
C CYS A 103 -4.22 -30.46 -14.06
N GLY A 104 -4.81 -30.04 -15.19
CA GLY A 104 -6.12 -30.52 -15.67
C GLY A 104 -6.14 -31.91 -16.34
N GLY A 105 -4.98 -32.56 -16.47
CA GLY A 105 -4.79 -33.83 -17.18
C GLY A 105 -4.10 -34.90 -16.34
N GLY A 106 -4.63 -35.23 -15.16
CA GLY A 106 -4.32 -36.49 -14.47
C GLY A 106 -2.95 -36.67 -13.82
N GLN A 107 -1.99 -35.73 -13.92
CA GLN A 107 -0.69 -35.85 -13.25
C GLN A 107 -0.17 -34.48 -12.80
N CYS A 108 -0.49 -34.05 -11.59
CA CYS A 108 0.37 -33.11 -10.87
C CYS A 108 1.34 -33.97 -10.07
N SER A 109 2.50 -34.32 -10.65
CA SER A 109 3.58 -34.88 -9.86
C SER A 109 4.05 -33.81 -8.89
N GLU A 110 3.83 -34.06 -7.60
CA GLU A 110 4.28 -33.23 -6.49
C GLU A 110 5.80 -33.10 -6.56
N GLY A 111 6.26 -31.97 -7.12
CA GLY A 111 7.64 -31.55 -7.07
C GLY A 111 7.98 -31.24 -5.63
N ARG A 112 8.45 -32.27 -4.92
CA ARG A 112 9.09 -32.20 -3.62
C ARG A 112 10.05 -31.02 -3.62
N TYR A 113 9.81 -30.05 -2.74
CA TYR A 113 10.83 -29.10 -2.33
C TYR A 113 11.93 -29.94 -1.66
N GLU A 114 13.06 -30.13 -2.36
CA GLU A 114 14.31 -30.60 -1.76
C GLU A 114 15.19 -29.37 -1.54
N ASP A 115 15.73 -29.34 -0.32
CA ASP A 115 16.45 -28.29 0.41
C ASP A 115 17.61 -27.60 -0.33
#